data_AF-A0A6A4HHH8-F1
#
_entry.id   AF-A0A6A4HHH8-F1
#
_cell.length_a   1.000
_cell.length_b   1.000
_cell.length_c   1.000
_cell.angle_alpha   90.00
_cell.angle_beta   90.00
_cell.angle_gamma   90.00
#
_symmetry.space_group_name_H-M   'P 1'
#
loop_
_entity.id
_entity.type
_entity.pdbx_description
1 polymer ?
#
loop_
_entity_poly.entity_id
_entity_poly.type
_entity_poly.pdbx_seq_one_letter_code
_entity_poly.pdbx_strand_id
1 'polypeptide(L)'
;MEYIQPTSIPVPDLPERAAQALQWLRGLRTPENAKIGSLGGGPARHELFQDYTAPLAFSSLEALERYMNTALKWIPRRCRPDPISISHESLVFTQTDMNVSNFFVDTKGNTCLLDCEDVGLLPASFASYTMCSTLQPFATEVAKYLDWPISSNINSMIRICGVLWMIDDRRPNPWS
;
A
#
# COMPACT_ATOMS: atom_id res chain seq x y z
N MET A 1 3.09 5.94 -24.20
CA MET A 1 1.89 6.14 -23.38
C MET A 1 0.83 6.78 -24.25
N GLU A 2 -0.40 6.28 -24.21
CA GLU A 2 -1.54 6.90 -24.89
C GLU A 2 -1.99 8.15 -24.10
N TYR A 3 -2.32 9.24 -24.78
CA TYR A 3 -2.77 10.47 -24.12
C TYR A 3 -4.28 10.40 -23.90
N ILE A 4 -4.70 10.19 -22.66
CA ILE A 4 -6.11 10.17 -22.26
C ILE A 4 -6.47 11.56 -21.75
N GLN A 5 -7.49 12.18 -22.35
CA GLN A 5 -7.95 13.50 -21.94
C GLN A 5 -8.83 13.40 -20.67
N PRO A 6 -8.45 14.07 -19.56
CA PRO A 6 -9.29 14.13 -18.38
C PRO A 6 -10.51 15.03 -18.63
N THR A 7 -11.62 14.71 -17.97
CA THR A 7 -12.80 15.58 -17.96
C THR A 7 -12.46 16.89 -17.24
N SER A 8 -12.87 18.02 -17.81
CA SER A 8 -12.62 19.36 -17.25
C SER A 8 -13.57 19.77 -16.12
N ILE A 9 -14.49 18.88 -15.75
CA ILE A 9 -15.55 19.10 -14.75
C ILE A 9 -15.15 18.35 -13.47
N PRO A 10 -15.27 18.97 -12.28
CA PRO A 10 -15.11 18.26 -11.02
C PRO A 10 -16.04 17.04 -10.97
N VAL A 11 -15.49 15.89 -10.56
CA VAL A 11 -16.21 14.61 -10.46
C VAL A 11 -16.53 14.38 -8.97
N PRO A 12 -17.74 14.70 -8.49
CA PRO A 12 -18.05 14.66 -7.05
C PRO A 12 -18.04 13.23 -6.49
N ASP A 13 -18.26 12.23 -7.33
CA ASP A 13 -18.25 10.79 -7.03
C ASP A 13 -16.86 10.15 -7.21
N LEU A 14 -15.79 10.95 -7.35
CA LEU A 14 -14.43 10.42 -7.55
C LEU A 14 -13.97 9.45 -6.45
N PRO A 15 -14.24 9.68 -5.14
CA PRO A 15 -13.88 8.72 -4.10
C PRO A 15 -14.58 7.35 -4.26
N GLU A 16 -15.86 7.35 -4.65
CA GLU A 16 -16.62 6.13 -4.90
C GLU A 16 -16.08 5.38 -6.12
N ARG A 17 -15.73 6.11 -7.18
CA ARG A 17 -15.10 5.54 -8.38
C ARG A 17 -13.73 4.94 -8.09
N ALA A 18 -12.91 5.62 -7.29
CA ALA A 18 -11.63 5.09 -6.85
C ALA A 18 -11.80 3.82 -6.00
N ALA A 19 -12.81 3.79 -5.12
CA ALA A 19 -13.14 2.59 -4.35
C ALA A 19 -13.54 1.42 -5.26
N GLN A 20 -14.35 1.66 -6.29
CA GLN A 20 -14.71 0.65 -7.29
C GLN A 20 -13.47 0.14 -8.05
N ALA A 21 -12.54 1.02 -8.42
CA ALA A 21 -11.29 0.63 -9.07
C ALA A 21 -10.41 -0.26 -8.16
N LEU A 22 -10.31 0.09 -6.87
CA LEU A 22 -9.60 -0.71 -5.88
C LEU A 22 -10.26 -2.07 -5.62
N GLN A 23 -11.60 -2.13 -5.56
CA GLN A 23 -12.34 -3.39 -5.47
C GLN A 23 -12.10 -4.27 -6.69
N TRP A 24 -12.09 -3.67 -7.89
CA TRP A 24 -11.76 -4.38 -9.13
C TRP A 24 -10.34 -4.95 -9.09
N LEU A 25 -9.34 -4.14 -8.71
CA LEU A 25 -7.95 -4.60 -8.55
C LEU A 25 -7.85 -5.79 -7.59
N ARG A 26 -8.44 -5.66 -6.40
CA ARG A 26 -8.44 -6.71 -5.38
C ARG A 26 -9.11 -8.01 -5.84
N GLY A 27 -10.09 -7.90 -6.75
CA GLY A 27 -10.79 -9.05 -7.34
C GLY A 27 -10.02 -9.75 -8.46
N LEU A 28 -8.92 -9.19 -8.94
CA LEU A 28 -8.06 -9.83 -9.95
C LEU A 28 -7.41 -11.08 -9.37
N ARG A 29 -7.29 -12.13 -10.20
CA ARG A 29 -6.61 -13.36 -9.79
C ARG A 29 -5.11 -13.13 -9.68
N THR A 30 -4.55 -13.47 -8.53
CA THR A 30 -3.11 -13.50 -8.33
C THR A 30 -2.49 -14.64 -9.13
N PRO A 31 -1.46 -14.39 -9.97
CA PRO A 31 -0.74 -15.45 -10.66
C PRO A 31 -0.11 -16.46 -9.68
N GLU A 32 -0.04 -17.74 -10.04
CA GLU A 32 0.44 -18.83 -9.14
C GLU A 32 1.87 -18.62 -8.62
N ASN A 33 2.68 -17.89 -9.38
CA ASN A 33 4.09 -17.58 -9.15
C ASN A 33 4.32 -16.08 -8.92
N ALA A 34 3.27 -15.35 -8.56
CA ALA A 34 3.36 -13.93 -8.31
C ALA A 34 4.23 -13.63 -7.07
N LYS A 35 4.99 -12.54 -7.15
CA LYS A 35 5.91 -12.11 -6.10
C LYS A 35 5.40 -10.82 -5.48
N ILE A 36 5.76 -10.62 -4.22
CA ILE A 36 5.55 -9.35 -3.53
C ILE A 36 6.33 -8.26 -4.28
N GLY A 37 5.67 -7.18 -4.66
CA GLY A 37 6.33 -6.10 -5.39
C GLY A 37 5.36 -5.25 -6.22
N SER A 38 5.91 -4.24 -6.87
CA SER A 38 5.18 -3.44 -7.87
C SER A 38 4.84 -4.26 -9.11
N LEU A 39 3.72 -3.92 -9.76
CA LEU A 39 3.22 -4.59 -10.97
C LEU A 39 4.22 -4.53 -12.14
N GLY A 40 5.00 -3.44 -12.24
CA GLY A 40 6.10 -3.28 -13.20
C GLY A 40 7.39 -4.04 -12.86
N GLY A 41 7.42 -4.76 -11.74
CA GLY A 41 8.62 -5.36 -11.16
C GLY A 41 9.36 -4.40 -10.23
N GLY A 42 10.33 -4.96 -9.48
CA GLY A 42 11.07 -4.23 -8.45
C GLY A 42 10.53 -4.46 -7.03
N PRO A 43 11.13 -3.80 -6.03
CA PRO A 43 10.66 -3.88 -4.65
C PRO A 43 9.22 -3.36 -4.50
N ALA A 44 8.55 -3.77 -3.42
CA ALA A 44 7.22 -3.27 -3.09
C ALA A 44 7.26 -1.75 -2.84
N ARG A 45 6.38 -1.00 -3.50
CA ARG A 45 6.12 0.40 -3.15
C ARG A 45 4.99 0.49 -2.14
N HIS A 46 5.22 1.23 -1.05
CA HIS A 46 4.24 1.47 0.01
C HIS A 46 4.77 2.53 0.99
N GLU A 47 3.90 3.42 1.47
CA GLU A 47 4.21 4.47 2.48
C GLU A 47 4.72 3.95 3.83
N LEU A 48 4.62 2.65 4.07
CA LEU A 48 5.15 2.02 5.28
C LEU A 48 6.68 2.02 5.28
N PHE A 49 7.27 1.96 4.09
CA PHE A 49 8.71 2.00 3.90
C PHE A 49 9.15 3.45 3.70
N GLN A 50 10.39 3.74 4.10
CA GLN A 50 11.01 5.02 3.78
C GLN A 50 11.13 5.18 2.26
N ASP A 51 11.01 6.41 1.78
CA ASP A 51 10.99 6.77 0.35
C ASP A 51 9.98 5.95 -0.46
N TYR A 52 8.91 5.50 0.21
CA TYR A 52 7.80 4.74 -0.36
C TYR A 52 8.22 3.42 -1.01
N THR A 53 9.44 2.92 -0.78
CA THR A 53 9.99 1.73 -1.45
C THR A 53 10.59 0.78 -0.45
N ALA A 54 10.22 -0.50 -0.52
CA ALA A 54 10.81 -1.54 0.30
C ALA A 54 12.34 -1.62 0.06
N PRO A 55 13.16 -1.74 1.11
CA PRO A 55 14.62 -1.75 0.95
C PRO A 55 15.12 -3.04 0.29
N LEU A 56 14.29 -4.08 0.25
CA LEU A 56 14.61 -5.40 -0.30
C LEU A 56 13.45 -5.89 -1.17
N ALA A 57 13.79 -6.64 -2.22
CA ALA A 57 12.82 -7.48 -2.91
C ALA A 57 12.58 -8.75 -2.09
N PHE A 58 11.50 -8.77 -1.31
CA PHE A 58 11.19 -9.90 -0.43
C PHE A 58 10.79 -11.14 -1.24
N SER A 59 11.46 -12.26 -0.97
CA SER A 59 11.21 -13.52 -1.68
C SER A 59 9.92 -14.23 -1.25
N SER A 60 9.39 -13.91 -0.07
CA SER A 60 8.18 -14.54 0.48
C SER A 60 7.52 -13.66 1.55
N LEU A 61 6.27 -13.99 1.91
CA LEU A 61 5.54 -13.30 2.98
C LEU A 61 6.23 -13.48 4.34
N GLU A 62 6.82 -14.65 4.61
CA GLU A 62 7.57 -14.89 5.83
C GLU A 62 8.84 -14.03 5.91
N ALA A 63 9.48 -13.75 4.77
CA ALA A 63 10.64 -12.86 4.74
C ALA A 63 10.23 -11.42 5.08
N LEU A 64 9.14 -10.93 4.49
CA LEU A 64 8.57 -9.63 4.81
C LEU A 64 8.13 -9.55 6.28
N GLU A 65 7.44 -10.58 6.79
CA GLU A 65 7.01 -10.64 8.20
C GLU A 65 8.20 -10.58 9.16
N ARG A 66 9.26 -11.37 8.91
CA ARG A 66 10.48 -11.35 9.74
C ARG A 66 11.15 -9.98 9.74
N TYR A 67 11.20 -9.32 8.59
CA TYR A 67 11.75 -7.97 8.47
C TYR A 67 10.96 -6.98 9.34
N MET A 68 9.65 -6.95 9.16
CA MET A 68 8.72 -6.10 9.92
C MET A 68 8.80 -6.35 11.44
N ASN A 69 8.79 -7.61 11.85
CA ASN A 69 8.91 -7.99 13.26
C ASN A 69 10.31 -7.72 13.85
N THR A 70 11.34 -7.61 13.00
CA THR A 70 12.66 -7.14 13.42
C THR A 70 12.66 -5.64 13.70
N ALA A 71 11.93 -4.84 12.92
CA ALA A 71 11.76 -3.40 13.19
C ALA A 71 11.14 -3.15 14.57
N LEU A 72 10.20 -3.99 15.02
CA LEU A 72 9.62 -3.89 16.38
C LEU A 72 10.65 -4.02 17.51
N LYS A 73 11.79 -4.69 17.28
CA LYS A 73 12.83 -4.86 18.30
C LYS A 73 13.49 -3.53 18.68
N TRP A 74 13.44 -2.53 17.80
CA TRP A 74 13.94 -1.17 18.04
C TRP A 74 13.00 -0.35 18.94
N ILE A 75 11.75 -0.78 19.11
CA ILE A 75 10.81 -0.16 20.03
C ILE A 75 11.09 -0.66 21.45
N PRO A 76 11.19 0.24 22.47
CA PRO A 76 11.33 -0.15 23.86
C PRO A 76 10.25 -1.15 24.28
N ARG A 77 10.64 -2.21 25.02
CA ARG A 77 9.75 -3.33 25.37
C ARG A 77 8.40 -2.90 25.95
N ARG A 78 8.38 -1.85 26.80
CA ARG A 78 7.17 -1.31 27.43
C ARG A 78 6.16 -0.68 26.47
N CYS A 79 6.58 -0.31 25.27
CA CYS A 79 5.76 0.35 24.24
C CYS A 79 5.65 -0.48 22.96
N ARG A 80 6.20 -1.70 22.96
CA ARG A 80 6.25 -2.55 21.78
C ARG A 80 4.86 -3.17 21.56
N PRO A 81 4.25 -3.00 20.38
CA PRO A 81 3.00 -3.66 20.05
C PRO A 81 3.23 -5.15 19.78
N ASP A 82 2.14 -5.90 19.59
CA ASP A 82 2.20 -7.31 19.22
C ASP A 82 2.91 -7.51 17.86
N PRO A 83 3.64 -8.62 17.68
CA PRO A 83 4.20 -8.97 16.38
C PRO A 83 3.12 -9.00 15.28
N ILE A 84 3.47 -8.53 14.09
CA ILE A 84 2.59 -8.68 12.94
C ILE A 84 2.56 -10.15 12.50
N SER A 85 1.41 -10.55 11.94
CA SER A 85 1.21 -11.86 11.34
C SER A 85 0.59 -11.67 9.96
N ILE A 86 1.40 -11.86 8.92
CA ILE A 86 1.05 -11.64 7.50
C ILE A 86 1.44 -12.82 6.61
N SER A 87 2.20 -13.81 7.12
CA SER A 87 2.65 -14.98 6.37
C SER A 87 1.52 -15.83 5.80
N HIS A 88 0.34 -15.73 6.38
CA HIS A 88 -0.86 -16.48 6.03
C HIS A 88 -1.87 -15.63 5.25
N GLU A 89 -1.59 -14.35 5.02
CA GLU A 89 -2.49 -13.47 4.27
C GLU A 89 -2.43 -13.79 2.77
N SER A 90 -3.54 -13.57 2.08
CA SER A 90 -3.54 -13.56 0.63
C SER A 90 -2.87 -12.29 0.09
N LEU A 91 -2.19 -12.44 -1.04
CA LEU A 91 -1.72 -11.31 -1.83
C LEU A 91 -2.87 -10.73 -2.65
N VAL A 92 -3.01 -9.41 -2.62
CA VAL A 92 -4.01 -8.65 -3.37
C VAL A 92 -3.35 -7.55 -4.17
N PHE A 93 -3.89 -7.26 -5.36
CA PHE A 93 -3.50 -6.04 -6.07
C PHE A 93 -4.14 -4.84 -5.39
N THR A 94 -3.34 -3.80 -5.14
CA THR A 94 -3.81 -2.55 -4.55
C THR A 94 -2.99 -1.38 -5.09
N GLN A 95 -3.61 -0.20 -5.22
CA GLN A 95 -2.89 1.05 -5.38
C GLN A 95 -2.42 1.51 -4.00
N THR A 96 -1.13 1.82 -3.86
CA THR A 96 -0.56 2.27 -2.57
C THR A 96 -0.43 3.78 -2.47
N ASP A 97 -0.44 4.49 -3.60
CA ASP A 97 -0.51 5.95 -3.64
C ASP A 97 -1.92 6.43 -3.99
N MET A 98 -2.67 6.83 -2.95
CA MET A 98 -4.00 7.41 -3.07
C MET A 98 -3.97 8.93 -3.22
N ASN A 99 -2.93 9.50 -3.83
CA ASN A 99 -3.03 10.88 -4.28
C ASN A 99 -4.21 11.03 -5.25
N VAL A 100 -5.05 12.04 -5.05
CA VAL A 100 -6.21 12.31 -5.91
C VAL A 100 -5.80 12.52 -7.38
N SER A 101 -4.58 13.00 -7.64
CA SER A 101 -4.06 13.14 -9.01
C SER A 101 -3.95 11.82 -9.77
N ASN A 102 -3.90 10.70 -9.07
CA ASN A 102 -3.78 9.37 -9.67
C ASN A 102 -5.12 8.83 -10.17
N PHE A 103 -6.22 9.54 -9.90
CA PHE A 103 -7.56 9.13 -10.26
C PHE A 103 -8.22 10.24 -11.07
N PHE A 104 -8.74 9.90 -12.24
CA PHE A 104 -9.55 10.83 -13.01
C PHE A 104 -10.62 10.09 -13.82
N VAL A 105 -11.53 10.86 -14.41
CA VAL A 105 -12.54 10.33 -15.33
C VAL A 105 -12.27 10.88 -16.71
N ASP A 106 -12.13 9.99 -17.69
CA ASP A 106 -11.91 10.38 -19.09
C ASP A 106 -13.17 11.02 -19.70
N THR A 107 -13.05 11.57 -20.90
CA THR A 107 -14.18 12.20 -21.62
C THR A 107 -15.31 11.23 -21.98
N LYS A 108 -15.10 9.91 -21.82
CA LYS A 108 -16.11 8.86 -22.06
C LYS A 108 -16.78 8.41 -20.75
N GLY A 109 -16.41 8.96 -19.61
CA GLY A 109 -16.96 8.60 -18.30
C GLY A 109 -16.29 7.40 -17.64
N ASN A 110 -15.19 6.88 -18.19
CA ASN A 110 -14.44 5.78 -17.59
C ASN A 110 -13.55 6.29 -16.46
N THR A 111 -13.50 5.54 -15.37
CA THR A 111 -12.53 5.79 -14.30
C THR A 111 -11.15 5.32 -14.76
N CYS A 112 -10.17 6.21 -14.66
CA CYS A 112 -8.79 5.95 -14.99
C CYS A 112 -7.93 5.99 -13.72
N LEU A 113 -7.08 4.98 -13.57
CA LEU A 113 -6.04 4.89 -12.56
C LEU A 113 -4.69 5.16 -13.24
N LEU A 114 -3.93 6.11 -12.70
CA LEU A 114 -2.57 6.45 -13.12
C LEU A 114 -1.52 5.84 -12.20
N ASP A 115 -0.26 6.01 -12.59
CA ASP A 115 0.91 5.59 -11.82
C ASP A 115 0.83 4.14 -11.36
N CYS A 116 0.62 3.25 -12.34
CA CYS A 116 0.56 1.80 -12.14
C CYS A 116 1.85 1.21 -11.54
N GLU A 117 2.92 1.99 -11.40
CA GLU A 117 4.12 1.62 -10.63
C GLU A 117 3.83 1.48 -9.12
N ASP A 118 2.83 2.21 -8.62
CA ASP A 118 2.32 2.13 -7.25
C ASP A 118 1.16 1.12 -7.11
N VAL A 119 0.79 0.44 -8.20
CA VAL A 119 0.00 -0.80 -8.09
C VAL A 119 0.95 -1.91 -7.66
N GLY A 120 0.75 -2.40 -6.45
CA GLY A 120 1.52 -3.50 -5.87
C GLY A 120 0.70 -4.75 -5.67
N LEU A 121 1.35 -5.90 -5.76
CA LEU A 121 0.83 -7.16 -5.23
C LEU A 121 1.37 -7.34 -3.80
N LEU A 122 0.52 -7.10 -2.81
CA LEU A 122 0.90 -6.96 -1.40
C LEU A 122 -0.02 -7.76 -0.47
N PRO A 123 0.39 -8.05 0.78
CA PRO A 123 -0.49 -8.65 1.76
C PRO A 123 -1.75 -7.80 1.97
N ALA A 124 -2.90 -8.42 2.22
CA ALA A 124 -4.16 -7.70 2.42
C ALA A 124 -4.09 -6.62 3.51
N SER A 125 -3.29 -6.81 4.56
CA SER A 125 -3.04 -5.81 5.59
C SER A 125 -2.42 -4.51 5.08
N PHE A 126 -1.61 -4.55 4.02
CA PHE A 126 -1.04 -3.35 3.40
C PHE A 126 -2.12 -2.52 2.72
N ALA A 127 -3.03 -3.15 1.97
CA ALA A 127 -4.17 -2.45 1.38
C ALA A 127 -5.05 -1.80 2.46
N SER A 128 -5.32 -2.50 3.57
CA SER A 128 -6.03 -1.92 4.72
C SER A 128 -5.26 -0.77 5.36
N TYR A 129 -3.92 -0.85 5.41
CA TYR A 129 -3.08 0.22 5.96
C TYR A 129 -3.18 1.49 5.12
N THR A 130 -3.08 1.40 3.80
CA THR A 130 -3.20 2.56 2.90
C THR A 130 -4.51 3.32 3.14
N MET A 131 -5.62 2.60 3.38
CA MET A 131 -6.93 3.20 3.65
C MET A 131 -7.05 3.80 5.06
N CYS A 132 -6.22 3.35 6.00
CA CYS A 132 -6.18 3.85 7.37
C CYS A 132 -5.14 4.96 7.58
N SER A 133 -4.30 5.24 6.58
CA SER A 133 -3.24 6.22 6.69
C SER A 133 -3.78 7.65 6.63
N THR A 134 -3.48 8.40 7.68
CA THR A 134 -3.81 9.83 7.76
C THR A 134 -2.96 10.70 6.83
N LEU A 135 -1.91 10.14 6.21
CA LEU A 135 -1.06 10.87 5.27
C LEU A 135 -1.75 11.16 3.94
N GLN A 136 -2.84 10.43 3.63
CA GLN A 136 -3.54 10.53 2.36
C GLN A 136 -5.03 10.86 2.62
N PRO A 137 -5.42 12.16 2.69
CA PRO A 137 -6.81 12.54 2.98
C PRO A 137 -7.83 11.94 2.00
N PHE A 138 -7.44 11.80 0.73
CA PHE A 138 -8.29 11.16 -0.27
C PHE A 138 -8.54 9.68 0.03
N ALA A 139 -7.55 8.94 0.55
CA ALA A 139 -7.74 7.56 0.98
C ALA A 139 -8.84 7.42 2.05
N THR A 140 -8.93 8.39 2.97
CA THR A 140 -9.98 8.41 4.01
C THR A 140 -11.37 8.61 3.41
N GLU A 141 -11.52 9.42 2.35
CA GLU A 141 -12.79 9.56 1.64
C GLU A 141 -13.15 8.29 0.85
N VAL A 142 -12.16 7.68 0.18
CA VAL A 142 -12.32 6.43 -0.56
C VAL A 142 -12.72 5.28 0.37
N ALA A 143 -12.10 5.19 1.56
CA ALA A 143 -12.35 4.14 2.54
C ALA A 143 -13.81 4.06 2.99
N LYS A 144 -14.57 5.17 2.93
CA LYS A 144 -16.01 5.18 3.26
C LYS A 144 -16.85 4.32 2.32
N TYR A 145 -16.35 4.04 1.13
CA TYR A 145 -17.01 3.24 0.08
C TYR A 145 -16.43 1.83 -0.01
N LEU A 146 -15.42 1.50 0.82
CA LEU A 146 -14.79 0.19 0.88
C LEU A 146 -15.26 -0.54 2.13
N ASP A 147 -15.90 -1.70 1.95
CA ASP A 147 -16.19 -2.61 3.06
C ASP A 147 -14.98 -3.52 3.37
N TRP A 148 -13.80 -2.91 3.47
CA TRP A 148 -12.57 -3.67 3.69
C TRP A 148 -12.38 -3.96 5.17
N PRO A 149 -12.07 -5.21 5.55
CA PRO A 149 -11.79 -5.52 6.93
C PRO A 149 -10.54 -4.75 7.38
N ILE A 150 -10.67 -4.09 8.53
CA ILE A 150 -9.54 -3.45 9.19
C ILE A 150 -8.65 -4.57 9.71
N SER A 151 -7.39 -4.59 9.26
CA SER A 151 -6.44 -5.61 9.71
C SER A 151 -6.10 -5.42 11.19
N SER A 152 -5.96 -6.52 11.92
CA SER A 152 -5.43 -6.50 13.29
C SER A 152 -3.97 -6.03 13.35
N ASN A 153 -3.25 -6.07 12.22
CA ASN A 153 -1.85 -5.64 12.11
C ASN A 153 -1.68 -4.11 12.10
N ILE A 154 -2.74 -3.31 11.90
CA ILE A 154 -2.66 -1.85 11.66
C ILE A 154 -1.88 -1.12 12.76
N ASN A 155 -2.17 -1.38 14.03
CA ASN A 155 -1.48 -0.71 15.14
C ASN A 155 0.03 -1.00 15.12
N SER A 156 0.42 -2.25 14.88
CA SER A 156 1.82 -2.64 14.78
C SER A 156 2.49 -2.03 13.55
N MET A 157 1.80 -2.00 12.41
CA MET A 157 2.31 -1.39 11.17
C MET A 157 2.55 0.12 11.33
N ILE A 158 1.68 0.86 12.02
CA ILE A 158 1.89 2.30 12.29
C ILE A 158 3.18 2.52 13.08
N ARG A 159 3.42 1.69 14.11
CA ARG A 159 4.64 1.76 14.92
C ARG A 159 5.88 1.38 14.12
N ILE A 160 5.78 0.38 13.25
CA ILE A 160 6.87 -0.05 12.37
C ILE A 160 7.20 1.06 11.38
N CYS A 161 6.21 1.66 10.73
CA CYS A 161 6.40 2.78 9.80
C CYS A 161 7.24 3.90 10.45
N GLY A 162 6.84 4.35 11.64
CA GLY A 162 7.60 5.36 12.38
C GLY A 162 9.05 4.95 12.68
N VAL A 163 9.31 3.67 12.99
CA VAL A 163 10.68 3.16 13.19
C VAL A 163 11.47 3.15 11.89
N LEU A 164 10.89 2.63 10.80
CA LEU A 164 11.56 2.50 9.51
C LEU A 164 11.99 3.88 8.99
N TRP A 165 11.11 4.88 9.08
CA TRP A 165 11.40 6.26 8.71
C TRP A 165 12.46 6.94 9.61
N MET A 166 12.67 6.47 10.84
CA MET A 166 13.69 7.02 11.74
C MET A 166 15.07 6.38 11.59
N ILE A 167 15.15 5.14 11.10
CA ILE A 167 16.40 4.37 11.05
C ILE A 167 17.29 4.83 9.89
N ASP A 168 16.73 5.08 8.71
CA ASP A 168 17.53 5.45 7.53
C ASP A 168 18.03 6.91 7.59
N ASP A 169 17.30 7.80 8.27
CA ASP A 169 17.74 9.18 8.56
C ASP A 169 18.99 9.24 9.47
N ARG A 170 19.42 8.11 10.05
CA ARG A 170 20.49 8.04 11.05
C ARG A 170 21.54 6.96 10.74
N ARG A 171 22.19 7.02 9.56
CA ARG A 171 23.50 6.39 9.15
C ARG A 171 23.41 5.35 8.01
N PRO A 172 24.54 4.97 7.34
CA PRO A 172 24.52 4.14 6.14
C PRO A 172 23.86 2.78 6.37
N ASN A 173 23.09 2.39 5.35
CA ASN A 173 22.35 1.14 5.20
C ASN A 173 22.97 -0.07 5.97
N PRO A 174 22.34 -0.58 7.03
CA PRO A 174 22.78 -1.79 7.73
C PRO A 174 22.43 -3.10 6.98
N TRP A 175 21.85 -2.98 5.79
CA TRP A 175 21.41 -4.10 4.94
C TRP A 175 22.35 -4.36 3.74
N SER A 176 23.48 -3.65 3.66
CA SER A 176 24.59 -3.90 2.71
C SER A 176 25.63 -4.87 3.26
#